data_AF-A0A699ZL81-F1
#
_entry.id   AF-A0A699ZL81-F1
#
_cell.length_a   1.000
_cell.length_b   1.000
_cell.length_c   1.000
_cell.angle_alpha   90.00
_cell.angle_beta   90.00
_cell.angle_gamma   90.00
#
_symmetry.space_group_name_H-M   'P 1'
#
loop_
_entity.id
_entity.type
_entity.pdbx_description
1 polymer ?
#
loop_
_entity_poly.entity_id
_entity_poly.type
_entity_poly.pdbx_seq_one_letter_code
_entity_poly.pdbx_strand_id
1 'polypeptide(L)'
;SGVANVIFTASGATYFSAAAVDHKGVANVAAAAKAAGAQHMVLVSSRLVTPKNRWHLIRNVLNWVRWGLMDEKLKGEAALRSSGMAYTIVRPGGLGSGAGGTVRILAEQGDVAPRGSSSIARADVAAVCVAALNNPAARNVTLELSTAPASSTLGTPADSLPQMFKGLQPDT
;
A
#
# COMPACT_ATOMS: atom_id res chain seq x y z
N SER A 1 4.70 -26.90 8.45
CA SER A 1 4.03 -25.91 7.57
C SER A 1 4.05 -24.57 8.28
N GLY A 2 4.76 -23.58 7.73
CA GLY A 2 4.85 -22.21 8.28
C GLY A 2 4.13 -21.21 7.37
N VAL A 3 3.93 -19.99 7.86
CA VAL A 3 3.37 -18.88 7.06
C VAL A 3 4.40 -18.49 5.99
N ALA A 4 4.06 -18.67 4.71
CA ALA A 4 4.96 -18.31 3.62
C ALA A 4 5.07 -16.79 3.43
N ASN A 5 3.92 -16.09 3.48
CA ASN A 5 3.81 -14.66 3.24
C ASN A 5 2.69 -14.05 4.10
N VAL A 6 2.73 -12.73 4.32
CA VAL A 6 1.72 -11.99 5.11
C VAL A 6 1.18 -10.80 4.31
N ILE A 7 -0.12 -10.54 4.39
CA ILE A 7 -0.73 -9.29 3.93
C ILE A 7 -1.37 -8.58 5.13
N PHE A 8 -0.97 -7.34 5.38
CA PHE A 8 -1.53 -6.49 6.43
C PHE A 8 -2.42 -5.41 5.81
N THR A 9 -3.73 -5.53 6.02
CA THR A 9 -4.75 -4.58 5.55
C THR A 9 -5.58 -3.97 6.67
N ALA A 10 -5.20 -4.23 7.94
CA ALA A 10 -5.86 -3.67 9.10
C ALA A 10 -5.55 -2.17 9.25
N SER A 11 -6.48 -1.43 9.83
CA SER A 11 -6.37 0.01 10.07
C SER A 11 -7.21 0.37 11.29
N GLY A 12 -6.74 1.31 12.11
CA GLY A 12 -7.45 1.75 13.30
C GLY A 12 -8.84 2.30 12.93
N ALA A 13 -9.90 1.68 13.44
CA ALA A 13 -11.28 2.04 13.14
C ALA A 13 -11.85 3.14 14.05
N THR A 14 -11.32 3.28 15.27
CA THR A 14 -11.73 4.29 16.25
C THR A 14 -10.73 5.43 16.31
N TYR A 15 -11.16 6.56 16.88
CA TYR A 15 -10.39 7.80 16.97
C TYR A 15 -8.95 7.58 17.48
N PHE A 16 -8.77 6.84 18.59
CA PHE A 16 -7.48 6.64 19.23
C PHE A 16 -6.73 5.36 18.81
N SER A 17 -7.26 4.59 17.86
CA SER A 17 -6.72 3.27 17.53
C SER A 17 -5.57 3.28 16.51
N ALA A 18 -5.33 4.40 15.82
CA ALA A 18 -4.33 4.48 14.75
C ALA A 18 -2.93 4.04 15.19
N ALA A 19 -2.42 4.55 16.31
CA ALA A 19 -1.09 4.19 16.79
C ALA A 19 -0.96 2.70 17.15
N ALA A 20 -2.02 2.10 17.71
CA ALA A 20 -2.03 0.70 18.08
C ALA A 20 -2.05 -0.24 16.87
N VAL A 21 -2.74 0.14 15.79
CA VAL A 21 -2.95 -0.71 14.62
C VAL A 21 -1.98 -0.38 13.48
N ASP A 22 -2.00 0.85 13.01
CA ASP A 22 -1.28 1.29 11.80
C ASP A 22 0.22 1.44 12.01
N HIS A 23 0.67 1.61 13.26
CA HIS A 23 2.09 1.63 13.62
C HIS A 23 2.52 0.40 14.40
N LYS A 24 2.08 0.26 15.67
CA LYS A 24 2.51 -0.85 16.53
C LYS A 24 2.07 -2.21 15.98
N GLY A 25 0.86 -2.30 15.43
CA GLY A 25 0.36 -3.52 14.80
C GLY A 25 1.21 -3.96 13.62
N VAL A 26 1.61 -3.03 12.75
CA VAL A 26 2.53 -3.30 11.63
C VAL A 26 3.88 -3.81 12.14
N ALA A 27 4.47 -3.13 13.11
CA ALA A 27 5.76 -3.54 13.70
C ALA A 27 5.70 -4.95 14.31
N ASN A 28 4.65 -5.23 15.08
CA ASN A 28 4.44 -6.52 15.73
C ASN A 28 4.22 -7.64 14.71
N VAL A 29 3.43 -7.41 13.67
CA VAL A 29 3.19 -8.41 12.61
C VAL A 29 4.46 -8.64 11.81
N ALA A 30 5.24 -7.61 11.49
CA ALA A 30 6.53 -7.77 10.80
C ALA A 30 7.50 -8.63 11.62
N ALA A 31 7.61 -8.37 12.93
CA ALA A 31 8.45 -9.14 13.83
C ALA A 31 7.98 -10.61 13.95
N ALA A 32 6.68 -10.83 14.15
CA ALA A 32 6.10 -12.17 14.25
C ALA A 32 6.23 -12.97 12.95
N ALA A 33 5.96 -12.32 11.81
CA ALA A 33 6.13 -12.92 10.49
C ALA A 33 7.58 -13.35 10.26
N LYS A 34 8.55 -12.51 10.64
CA LYS A 34 9.98 -12.82 10.55
C LYS A 34 10.35 -14.01 11.43
N ALA A 35 9.90 -14.01 12.68
CA ALA A 35 10.13 -15.12 13.61
C ALA A 35 9.50 -16.44 13.12
N ALA A 36 8.38 -16.36 12.40
CA ALA A 36 7.71 -17.52 11.78
C ALA A 36 8.34 -17.97 10.45
N GLY A 37 9.39 -17.29 9.97
CA GLY A 37 10.07 -17.63 8.71
C GLY A 37 9.32 -17.19 7.45
N ALA A 38 8.40 -16.23 7.55
CA ALA A 38 7.73 -15.65 6.39
C ALA A 38 8.76 -14.94 5.49
N GLN A 39 8.54 -15.02 4.19
CA GLN A 39 9.47 -14.55 3.17
C GLN A 39 9.13 -13.17 2.64
N HIS A 40 7.89 -12.71 2.83
CA HIS A 40 7.41 -11.44 2.31
C HIS A 40 6.20 -10.92 3.11
N MET A 41 6.18 -9.61 3.41
CA MET A 41 5.03 -8.92 3.98
C MET A 41 4.55 -7.77 3.08
N VAL A 42 3.29 -7.82 2.65
CA VAL A 42 2.66 -6.71 1.91
C VAL A 42 1.83 -5.87 2.88
N LEU A 43 2.07 -4.56 2.91
CA LEU A 43 1.35 -3.59 3.74
C LEU A 43 0.49 -2.68 2.87
N VAL A 44 -0.81 -2.59 3.19
CA VAL A 44 -1.68 -1.56 2.63
C VAL A 44 -1.63 -0.31 3.51
N SER A 45 -0.95 0.72 3.01
CA SER A 45 -0.83 2.05 3.62
C SER A 45 -1.82 3.02 2.95
N SER A 46 -1.41 4.25 2.64
CA SER A 46 -2.24 5.25 1.97
C SER A 46 -1.38 6.26 1.21
N ARG A 47 -1.89 6.80 0.10
CA ARG A 47 -1.28 8.00 -0.50
C ARG A 47 -1.31 9.16 0.49
N LEU A 48 -0.46 10.15 0.28
CA LEU A 48 -0.37 11.37 1.11
C LEU A 48 0.19 11.18 2.52
N VAL A 49 0.70 9.99 2.88
CA VAL A 49 1.34 9.73 4.19
C VAL A 49 2.67 10.44 4.35
N THR A 50 3.33 10.84 3.28
CA THR A 50 4.65 11.50 3.31
C THR A 50 4.58 12.94 3.86
N PRO A 51 5.65 13.44 4.51
CA PRO A 51 5.67 14.78 5.12
C PRO A 51 5.48 15.95 4.15
N LYS A 52 5.74 15.75 2.86
CA LYS A 52 5.52 16.76 1.81
C LYS A 52 4.03 17.11 1.65
N ASN A 53 3.14 16.21 2.05
CA ASN A 53 1.70 16.37 2.00
C ASN A 53 1.10 16.94 3.31
N ARG A 54 1.93 17.46 4.23
CA ARG A 54 1.48 17.98 5.55
C ARG A 54 0.42 19.09 5.49
N TRP A 55 0.38 19.84 4.39
CA TRP A 55 -0.60 20.92 4.17
C TRP A 55 -1.79 20.47 3.32
N HIS A 56 -1.85 19.19 2.95
CA HIS A 56 -2.93 18.65 2.12
C HIS A 56 -4.22 18.49 2.95
N LEU A 57 -5.31 19.10 2.48
CA LEU A 57 -6.62 19.09 3.15
C LEU A 57 -7.09 17.69 3.54
N ILE A 58 -7.09 16.73 2.59
CA ILE A 58 -7.50 15.34 2.85
C ILE A 58 -6.65 14.70 3.96
N ARG A 59 -5.31 14.91 3.95
CA ARG A 59 -4.43 14.36 4.99
C ARG A 59 -4.81 14.92 6.36
N ASN A 60 -4.99 16.24 6.44
CA ASN A 60 -5.31 16.91 7.70
C ASN A 60 -6.67 16.49 8.26
N VAL A 61 -7.68 16.33 7.40
CA VAL A 61 -8.99 15.78 7.80
C VAL A 61 -8.82 14.36 8.32
N LEU A 62 -8.12 13.47 7.61
CA LEU A 62 -7.90 12.09 8.03
C LEU A 62 -7.17 12.00 9.37
N ASN A 63 -6.14 12.83 9.58
CA ASN A 63 -5.44 12.92 10.85
C ASN A 63 -6.34 13.44 11.97
N TRP A 64 -7.18 14.42 11.69
CA TRP A 64 -8.10 14.97 12.69
C TRP A 64 -9.18 13.97 13.08
N VAL A 65 -9.82 13.27 12.13
CA VAL A 65 -10.89 12.31 12.42
C VAL A 65 -10.40 10.98 13.02
N ARG A 66 -9.11 10.69 12.90
CA ARG A 66 -8.49 9.43 13.37
C ARG A 66 -7.12 9.68 13.99
N TRP A 67 -7.05 10.58 14.97
CA TRP A 67 -5.89 10.91 15.81
C TRP A 67 -4.51 10.60 15.19
N GLY A 68 -4.17 11.34 14.13
CA GLY A 68 -2.86 11.20 13.47
C GLY A 68 -2.71 9.98 12.57
N LEU A 69 -3.80 9.42 12.02
CA LEU A 69 -3.77 8.22 11.18
C LEU A 69 -2.68 8.21 10.10
N MET A 70 -2.52 9.29 9.36
CA MET A 70 -1.54 9.38 8.27
C MET A 70 -0.11 9.42 8.81
N ASP A 71 0.09 10.01 9.99
CA ASP A 71 1.37 10.00 10.68
C ASP A 71 1.69 8.60 11.23
N GLU A 72 0.72 7.91 11.82
CA GLU A 72 0.89 6.54 12.33
C GLU A 72 1.09 5.52 11.20
N LYS A 73 0.39 5.67 10.06
CA LYS A 73 0.69 4.88 8.85
C LYS A 73 2.12 5.08 8.38
N LEU A 74 2.62 6.32 8.34
CA LEU A 74 4.01 6.59 7.97
C LEU A 74 5.01 5.96 8.95
N LYS A 75 4.73 6.01 10.26
CA LYS A 75 5.55 5.33 11.28
C LYS A 75 5.52 3.81 11.12
N GLY A 76 4.36 3.22 10.83
CA GLY A 76 4.23 1.79 10.55
C GLY A 76 5.02 1.36 9.32
N GLU A 77 4.97 2.15 8.24
CA GLU A 77 5.83 1.92 7.09
C GLU A 77 7.30 1.94 7.47
N ALA A 78 7.77 2.97 8.20
CA ALA A 78 9.16 3.05 8.65
C ALA A 78 9.56 1.84 9.52
N ALA A 79 8.68 1.40 10.41
CA ALA A 79 8.89 0.21 11.23
C ALA A 79 9.05 -1.05 10.37
N LEU A 80 8.20 -1.23 9.36
CA LEU A 80 8.32 -2.34 8.42
C LEU A 80 9.64 -2.29 7.65
N ARG A 81 10.04 -1.12 7.12
CA ARG A 81 11.34 -0.95 6.44
C ARG A 81 12.51 -1.35 7.33
N SER A 82 12.49 -0.92 8.59
CA SER A 82 13.56 -1.23 9.56
C SER A 82 13.55 -2.67 10.11
N SER A 83 12.49 -3.44 9.87
CA SER A 83 12.31 -4.77 10.48
C SER A 83 13.25 -5.86 9.91
N GLY A 84 13.80 -5.62 8.71
CA GLY A 84 14.53 -6.63 7.94
C GLY A 84 13.66 -7.76 7.38
N MET A 85 12.33 -7.63 7.43
CA MET A 85 11.39 -8.45 6.64
C MET A 85 11.38 -7.90 5.21
N ALA A 86 11.46 -8.76 4.19
CA ALA A 86 11.22 -8.30 2.83
C ALA A 86 9.76 -7.82 2.70
N TYR A 87 9.52 -6.71 2.01
CA TYR A 87 8.19 -6.09 2.01
C TYR A 87 7.75 -5.49 0.68
N THR A 88 6.44 -5.23 0.56
CA THR A 88 5.88 -4.27 -0.41
C THR A 88 4.96 -3.31 0.33
N ILE A 89 5.13 -2.00 0.16
CA ILE A 89 4.22 -1.00 0.72
C ILE A 89 3.34 -0.44 -0.39
N VAL A 90 2.06 -0.81 -0.37
CA VAL A 90 1.06 -0.37 -1.34
C VAL A 90 0.31 0.83 -0.76
N ARG A 91 0.40 1.99 -1.42
CA ARG A 91 -0.29 3.23 -1.05
C ARG A 91 -1.44 3.52 -2.02
N PRO A 92 -2.64 2.99 -1.77
CA PRO A 92 -3.78 3.27 -2.63
C PRO A 92 -4.29 4.71 -2.48
N GLY A 93 -5.02 5.13 -3.51
CA GLY A 93 -5.87 6.32 -3.49
C GLY A 93 -7.17 6.16 -2.69
N GLY A 94 -8.13 7.03 -3.02
CA GLY A 94 -9.50 6.85 -2.56
C GLY A 94 -10.02 5.45 -2.90
N LEU A 95 -10.63 4.78 -1.92
CA LEU A 95 -11.10 3.40 -2.05
C LEU A 95 -12.59 3.35 -2.41
N GLY A 96 -12.89 2.64 -3.50
CA GLY A 96 -14.24 2.39 -4.00
C GLY A 96 -14.70 0.95 -3.74
N SER A 97 -16.01 0.73 -3.81
CA SER A 97 -16.63 -0.60 -3.66
C SER A 97 -17.14 -1.20 -4.98
N GLY A 98 -16.80 -0.58 -6.12
CA GLY A 98 -17.16 -1.09 -7.44
C GLY A 98 -16.41 -2.37 -7.80
N ALA A 99 -16.79 -2.96 -8.94
CA ALA A 99 -16.10 -4.13 -9.49
C ALA A 99 -14.63 -3.79 -9.85
N GLY A 100 -13.73 -4.73 -9.55
CA GLY A 100 -12.33 -4.66 -10.01
C GLY A 100 -12.19 -4.98 -11.49
N GLY A 101 -11.01 -4.72 -12.06
CA GLY A 101 -10.69 -4.99 -13.46
C GLY A 101 -11.37 -4.06 -14.45
N THR A 102 -11.94 -2.94 -13.98
CA THR A 102 -12.65 -1.96 -14.82
C THR A 102 -11.77 -0.80 -15.26
N VAL A 103 -10.61 -0.64 -14.62
CA VAL A 103 -9.63 0.42 -14.87
C VAL A 103 -8.23 -0.14 -15.00
N ARG A 104 -7.34 0.60 -15.66
CA ARG A 104 -5.91 0.30 -15.63
C ARG A 104 -5.34 0.81 -14.31
N ILE A 105 -4.58 -0.04 -13.62
CA ILE A 105 -3.87 0.34 -12.39
C ILE A 105 -2.45 0.77 -12.78
N LEU A 106 -2.02 1.91 -12.27
CA LEU A 106 -0.66 2.42 -12.44
C LEU A 106 0.08 2.34 -11.11
N ALA A 107 1.34 1.91 -11.16
CA ALA A 107 2.26 1.94 -10.04
C ALA A 107 3.19 3.15 -10.20
N GLU A 108 3.20 4.04 -9.21
CA GLU A 108 4.00 5.27 -9.22
C GLU A 108 4.89 5.32 -7.98
N GLN A 109 5.96 6.12 -8.02
CA GLN A 109 6.84 6.36 -6.88
C GLN A 109 7.14 7.84 -6.71
N GLY A 110 7.35 8.26 -5.46
CA GLY A 110 7.74 9.62 -5.11
C GLY A 110 6.55 10.58 -4.98
N ASP A 111 5.35 10.06 -4.69
CA ASP A 111 4.07 10.76 -4.64
C ASP A 111 3.87 11.81 -5.74
N VAL A 112 4.02 11.36 -7.00
CA VAL A 112 3.79 12.13 -8.22
C VAL A 112 2.40 11.93 -8.81
N ALA A 113 1.54 11.18 -8.12
CA ALA A 113 0.23 10.78 -8.61
C ALA A 113 -0.56 11.99 -9.14
N PRO A 114 -1.15 11.90 -10.36
CA PRO A 114 -1.82 13.01 -11.00
C PRO A 114 -2.90 13.64 -10.11
N ARG A 115 -3.00 14.97 -10.13
CA ARG A 115 -4.17 15.68 -9.59
C ARG A 115 -5.42 15.15 -10.30
N GLY A 116 -6.42 14.70 -9.52
CA GLY A 116 -7.64 14.10 -10.07
C GLY A 116 -7.60 12.58 -10.26
N SER A 117 -6.56 11.89 -9.76
CA SER A 117 -6.51 10.43 -9.74
C SER A 117 -7.78 9.84 -9.10
N SER A 118 -8.51 9.05 -9.89
CA SER A 118 -9.79 8.45 -9.53
C SER A 118 -9.68 7.42 -8.41
N SER A 119 -10.83 7.14 -7.79
CA SER A 119 -10.97 6.06 -6.82
C SER A 119 -10.50 4.73 -7.44
N ILE A 120 -9.85 3.89 -6.64
CA ILE A 120 -9.49 2.51 -7.00
C ILE A 120 -10.42 1.55 -6.27
N ALA A 121 -10.88 0.48 -6.94
CA ALA A 121 -11.72 -0.53 -6.28
C ALA A 121 -10.90 -1.30 -5.23
N ARG A 122 -11.52 -1.64 -4.10
CA ARG A 122 -10.87 -2.51 -3.09
C ARG A 122 -10.44 -3.86 -3.68
N ALA A 123 -11.21 -4.39 -4.64
CA ALA A 123 -10.86 -5.60 -5.37
C ALA A 123 -9.55 -5.45 -6.17
N ASP A 124 -9.31 -4.30 -6.79
CA ASP A 124 -8.07 -4.01 -7.51
C ASP A 124 -6.87 -3.88 -6.57
N VAL A 125 -7.04 -3.21 -5.43
CA VAL A 125 -6.00 -3.13 -4.39
C VAL A 125 -5.65 -4.54 -3.89
N ALA A 126 -6.65 -5.39 -3.65
CA ALA A 126 -6.43 -6.76 -3.23
C ALA A 126 -5.67 -7.56 -4.30
N ALA A 127 -6.02 -7.42 -5.57
CA ALA A 127 -5.32 -8.07 -6.68
C ALA A 127 -3.84 -7.65 -6.76
N VAL A 128 -3.54 -6.35 -6.60
CA VAL A 128 -2.16 -5.85 -6.51
C VAL A 128 -1.41 -6.47 -5.32
N CYS A 129 -2.05 -6.54 -4.15
CA CYS A 129 -1.41 -7.11 -2.96
C CYS A 129 -1.07 -8.60 -3.15
N VAL A 130 -1.97 -9.37 -3.75
CA VAL A 130 -1.73 -10.79 -4.07
C VAL A 130 -0.62 -10.95 -5.10
N ALA A 131 -0.62 -10.12 -6.15
CA ALA A 131 0.42 -10.15 -7.19
C ALA A 131 1.80 -9.81 -6.63
N ALA A 132 1.89 -8.91 -5.65
CA ALA A 132 3.14 -8.52 -5.01
C ALA A 132 3.81 -9.66 -4.23
N LEU A 133 3.04 -10.56 -3.59
CA LEU A 133 3.58 -11.61 -2.71
C LEU A 133 4.69 -12.43 -3.35
N ASN A 134 4.51 -12.81 -4.62
CA ASN A 134 5.41 -13.72 -5.33
C ASN A 134 6.24 -13.02 -6.41
N ASN A 135 6.24 -11.68 -6.48
CA ASN A 135 6.98 -10.95 -7.50
C ASN A 135 8.29 -10.39 -6.92
N PRO A 136 9.47 -10.85 -7.39
CA PRO A 136 10.76 -10.32 -6.93
C PRO A 136 10.91 -8.80 -7.13
N ALA A 137 10.32 -8.24 -8.19
CA ALA A 137 10.36 -6.80 -8.47
C ALA A 137 9.48 -5.98 -7.50
N ALA A 138 8.64 -6.62 -6.70
CA ALA A 138 7.85 -5.97 -5.66
C ALA A 138 8.54 -5.98 -4.29
N ARG A 139 9.77 -6.50 -4.17
CA ARG A 139 10.48 -6.59 -2.89
C ARG A 139 11.18 -5.28 -2.53
N ASN A 140 10.97 -4.87 -1.28
CA ASN A 140 11.50 -3.66 -0.66
C ASN A 140 11.14 -2.38 -1.42
N VAL A 141 9.97 -2.34 -2.05
CA VAL A 141 9.49 -1.16 -2.77
C VAL A 141 8.27 -0.57 -2.09
N THR A 142 8.14 0.75 -2.20
CA THR A 142 6.90 1.48 -1.97
C THR A 142 6.32 1.93 -3.30
N LEU A 143 5.02 1.68 -3.52
CA LEU A 143 4.30 2.11 -4.70
C LEU A 143 3.00 2.84 -4.34
N GLU A 144 2.74 3.96 -5.00
CA GLU A 144 1.44 4.61 -5.02
C GLU A 144 0.56 4.01 -6.13
N LEU A 145 -0.72 3.77 -5.84
CA LEU A 145 -1.69 3.34 -6.85
C LEU A 145 -2.56 4.50 -7.32
N SER A 146 -2.56 4.68 -8.64
CA SER A 146 -3.51 5.52 -9.37
C SER A 146 -4.22 4.70 -10.44
N THR A 147 -5.31 5.23 -10.98
CA THR A 147 -6.12 4.57 -12.00
C THR A 147 -6.21 5.43 -13.25
N ALA A 148 -6.23 4.79 -14.41
CA ALA A 148 -6.47 5.39 -15.70
C ALA A 148 -7.61 4.65 -16.42
N PRO A 149 -8.32 5.30 -17.35
CA PRO A 149 -9.29 4.62 -18.20
C PRO A 149 -8.67 3.42 -18.90
N ALA A 150 -9.44 2.34 -19.05
CA ALA A 150 -9.01 1.21 -19.86
C ALA A 150 -8.89 1.68 -21.33
N SER A 151 -7.69 1.62 -21.91
CA SER A 151 -7.46 1.89 -23.33
C SER A 151 -7.33 0.59 -24.09
N SER A 152 -7.90 0.53 -25.30
CA SER A 152 -7.96 -0.66 -26.15
C SER A 152 -6.61 -1.12 -26.74
N THR A 153 -5.52 -0.37 -26.52
CA THR A 153 -4.22 -0.62 -27.16
C THR A 153 -3.16 -1.26 -26.26
N LEU A 154 -3.41 -1.48 -24.97
CA LEU A 154 -2.37 -1.87 -23.99
C LEU A 154 -2.69 -3.14 -23.16
N GLY A 155 -3.42 -4.10 -23.74
CA GLY A 155 -3.72 -5.41 -23.13
C GLY A 155 -4.81 -5.36 -22.06
N THR A 156 -5.15 -6.52 -21.48
CA THR A 156 -6.19 -6.60 -20.44
C THR A 156 -5.65 -6.10 -19.09
N PRO A 157 -6.52 -5.61 -18.18
CA PRO A 157 -6.12 -5.21 -16.83
C PRO A 157 -5.37 -6.32 -16.06
N ALA A 158 -5.71 -7.59 -16.29
CA ALA A 158 -5.08 -8.74 -15.64
C ALA A 158 -3.62 -8.95 -16.09
N ASP A 159 -3.31 -8.77 -17.37
CA ASP A 159 -1.96 -8.95 -17.94
C ASP A 159 -0.97 -7.90 -17.40
N SER A 160 -1.48 -6.76 -16.95
CA SER A 160 -0.67 -5.63 -16.49
C SER A 160 -0.14 -5.77 -15.05
N LEU A 161 -0.77 -6.60 -14.20
CA LEU A 161 -0.48 -6.66 -12.77
C LEU A 161 0.95 -7.13 -12.46
N PRO A 162 1.46 -8.25 -13.02
CA PRO A 162 2.85 -8.64 -12.74
C PRO A 162 3.87 -7.64 -13.32
N GLN A 163 3.53 -6.98 -14.42
CA GLN A 163 4.41 -6.04 -15.11
C GLN A 163 4.49 -4.68 -14.41
N MET A 164 3.48 -4.31 -13.62
CA MET A 164 3.44 -2.98 -12.96
C MET A 164 4.60 -2.77 -11.97
N PHE A 165 5.16 -3.85 -11.43
CA PHE A 165 6.30 -3.76 -10.50
C PHE A 165 7.64 -3.58 -11.23
N LYS A 166 7.68 -3.79 -12.54
CA LYS A 166 8.92 -3.69 -13.33
C LYS A 166 9.39 -2.24 -13.36
N GLY A 167 10.64 -2.02 -12.97
CA GLY A 167 11.27 -0.69 -12.98
C GLY A 167 11.03 0.13 -11.71
N LEU A 168 10.22 -0.36 -10.76
CA LEU A 168 10.17 0.22 -9.42
C LEU A 168 11.55 0.13 -8.76
N GLN A 169 11.94 1.21 -8.11
CA GLN A 169 13.18 1.29 -7.35
C GLN A 169 12.93 0.81 -5.91
N PRO A 170 13.81 -0.04 -5.35
CA PRO A 170 13.79 -0.33 -3.93
C PRO A 170 13.88 0.95 -3.10
N ASP A 171 13.23 0.96 -1.95
CA ASP A 171 13.39 2.01 -0.96
C ASP A 171 14.84 2.03 -0.46
N THR A 172 15.38 3.22 -0.22
CA THR A 172 16.73 3.47 0.33
C THR A 172 16.71 3.68 1.83
#